data_AF-A0A517YKA3-F1
#
_entry.id   AF-A0A517YKA3-F1
#
_cell.length_a   1.000
_cell.length_b   1.000
_cell.length_c   1.000
_cell.angle_alpha   90.00
_cell.angle_beta   90.00
_cell.angle_gamma   90.00
#
_symmetry.space_group_name_H-M   'P 1'
#
loop_
_entity.id
_entity.type
_entity.pdbx_description
1 polymer ?
#
loop_
_entity_poly.entity_id
_entity_poly.type
_entity_poly.pdbx_seq_one_letter_code
_entity_poly.pdbx_strand_id
1 'polypeptide(L)'
;MTQRDQIRAIRQDVLRVHLLGAHAVAKIKKAGGKYSAGAVARIAAEGGVSEPSLRKAIKFYQTYSTEELKEFQRLRTPSGSPLSISVAYQIMYVANRQRRTSIARRAAESGWSIRDVEAEVRRRVGLRELARKGGRIPRLPTNSDEALRQLAEKCDQWNRWVGHLDVARESGAFSAAQLPENLRKRVDEVTLAMQKLAGEVAKVQSGGRRNS
;
A
#
# COMPACT_ATOMS: atom_id res chain seq x y z
N MET A 1 19.11 22.30 5.17
CA MET A 1 19.07 21.66 3.84
C MET A 1 18.26 22.54 2.90
N THR A 2 18.83 23.00 1.79
CA THR A 2 18.14 23.94 0.88
C THR A 2 17.12 23.21 -0.01
N GLN A 3 16.16 23.95 -0.60
CA GLN A 3 15.21 23.37 -1.57
C GLN A 3 15.93 22.73 -2.78
N ARG A 4 17.06 23.31 -3.20
CA ARG A 4 17.89 22.74 -4.28
C ARG A 4 18.48 21.38 -3.89
N ASP A 5 18.92 21.24 -2.63
CA ASP A 5 19.46 19.97 -2.12
C ASP A 5 18.37 18.90 -2.06
N GLN A 6 17.16 19.25 -1.63
CA GLN A 6 16.00 18.35 -1.62
C GLN A 6 15.66 17.84 -3.04
N ILE A 7 15.59 18.76 -4.02
CA ILE A 7 15.31 18.40 -5.42
C ILE A 7 16.39 17.45 -5.95
N ARG A 8 17.67 17.72 -5.64
CA ARG A 8 18.79 16.84 -6.02
C ARG A 8 18.66 15.47 -5.37
N ALA A 9 18.38 15.42 -4.06
CA ALA A 9 18.23 14.17 -3.31
C ALA A 9 17.11 13.28 -3.88
N ILE A 10 15.93 13.85 -4.15
CA ILE A 10 14.81 13.09 -4.72
C ILE A 10 15.16 12.50 -6.10
N ARG A 11 15.82 13.27 -6.97
CA ARG A 11 16.27 12.77 -8.27
C ARG A 11 17.29 11.65 -8.14
N GLN A 12 18.24 11.81 -7.23
CA GLN A 12 19.26 10.81 -6.94
C GLN A 12 18.64 9.53 -6.38
N ASP A 13 17.61 9.62 -5.53
CA ASP A 13 16.90 8.44 -5.02
C ASP A 13 16.22 7.65 -6.15
N VAL A 14 15.53 8.35 -7.05
CA VAL A 14 14.89 7.71 -8.21
C VAL A 14 15.92 6.99 -9.09
N LEU A 15 17.07 7.64 -9.36
CA LEU A 15 18.14 7.05 -10.15
C LEU A 15 18.80 5.86 -9.43
N ARG A 16 19.09 6.01 -8.13
CA ARG A 16 19.72 4.98 -7.30
C ARG A 16 18.90 3.70 -7.30
N VAL A 17 17.58 3.81 -7.19
CA VAL A 17 16.69 2.64 -7.24
C VAL A 17 16.69 1.99 -8.62
N HIS A 18 16.70 2.76 -9.71
CA HIS A 18 16.80 2.21 -11.06
C HIS A 18 18.12 1.44 -11.27
N LEU A 19 19.24 2.03 -10.86
CA LEU A 19 20.57 1.42 -10.94
C LEU A 19 20.68 0.15 -10.06
N LEU A 20 20.12 0.18 -8.85
CA LEU A 20 20.05 -1.00 -7.98
C LEU A 20 19.29 -2.15 -8.67
N GLY A 21 18.16 -1.85 -9.30
CA GLY A 21 17.40 -2.82 -10.09
C GLY A 21 18.19 -3.36 -11.28
N ALA A 22 18.87 -2.49 -12.02
CA ALA A 22 19.72 -2.86 -13.16
C ALA A 22 20.84 -3.83 -12.75
N HIS A 23 21.57 -3.47 -11.69
CA HIS A 23 22.63 -4.28 -11.13
C HIS A 23 22.13 -5.66 -10.66
N ALA A 24 20.99 -5.70 -9.97
CA ALA A 24 20.38 -6.94 -9.53
C ALA A 24 19.98 -7.85 -10.71
N VAL A 25 19.36 -7.29 -11.75
CA VAL A 25 19.02 -8.05 -12.97
C VAL A 25 20.28 -8.59 -13.67
N ALA A 26 21.35 -7.79 -13.76
CA ALA A 26 22.61 -8.24 -14.34
C ALA A 26 23.23 -9.41 -13.55
N LYS A 27 23.26 -9.32 -12.21
CA LYS A 27 23.74 -10.40 -11.34
C LYS A 27 22.91 -11.68 -11.51
N ILE A 28 21.58 -11.57 -11.54
CA ILE A 28 20.68 -12.72 -11.72
C ILE A 28 20.92 -13.38 -13.09
N LYS A 29 21.07 -12.59 -14.15
CA LYS A 29 21.40 -13.10 -15.50
C LYS A 29 22.73 -13.85 -15.52
N LYS A 30 23.78 -13.28 -14.90
CA LYS A 30 25.11 -13.91 -14.82
C LYS A 30 25.07 -15.25 -14.07
N ALA A 31 24.16 -15.40 -13.11
CA ALA A 31 23.96 -16.64 -12.35
C ALA A 31 23.10 -17.71 -13.06
N GLY A 32 22.88 -17.61 -14.38
CA GLY A 32 22.12 -18.59 -15.15
C GLY A 32 20.61 -18.33 -15.20
N GLY A 33 20.16 -17.12 -14.88
CA GLY A 33 18.81 -16.62 -15.19
C GLY A 33 17.65 -17.24 -14.40
N LYS A 34 17.86 -18.32 -13.64
CA LYS A 34 16.84 -18.85 -12.75
C LYS A 34 16.71 -17.93 -11.54
N TYR A 35 15.52 -17.37 -11.35
CA TYR A 35 15.04 -16.86 -10.06
C TYR A 35 14.95 -18.04 -9.08
N SER A 36 16.10 -18.59 -8.67
CA SER A 36 16.10 -19.56 -7.59
C SER A 36 15.61 -18.85 -6.34
N ALA A 37 14.72 -19.51 -5.60
CA ALA A 37 14.31 -19.05 -4.29
C ALA A 37 15.59 -18.84 -3.45
N GLY A 38 15.93 -17.59 -3.13
CA GLY A 38 17.16 -17.21 -2.44
C GLY A 38 18.14 -16.31 -3.21
N ALA A 39 18.10 -16.27 -4.54
CA ALA A 39 19.01 -15.39 -5.32
C ALA A 39 18.79 -13.91 -5.02
N VAL A 40 17.53 -13.49 -4.93
CA VAL A 40 17.16 -12.11 -4.58
C VAL A 40 17.55 -11.79 -3.14
N ALA A 41 17.33 -12.71 -2.19
CA ALA A 41 17.69 -12.53 -0.79
C ALA A 41 19.21 -12.33 -0.62
N ARG A 42 20.02 -13.13 -1.31
CA ARG A 42 21.49 -12.99 -1.30
C ARG A 42 21.95 -11.65 -1.88
N ILE A 43 21.45 -11.27 -3.05
CA ILE A 43 21.81 -9.96 -3.67
C ILE A 43 21.37 -8.80 -2.78
N ALA A 44 20.22 -8.94 -2.09
CA ALA A 44 19.72 -7.94 -1.16
C ALA A 44 20.67 -7.81 0.05
N ALA A 45 21.09 -8.93 0.64
CA ALA A 45 22.06 -8.97 1.72
C ALA A 45 23.42 -8.37 1.32
N GLU A 46 23.97 -8.74 0.15
CA GLU A 46 25.20 -8.16 -0.40
C GLU A 46 25.11 -6.64 -0.59
N GLY A 47 23.92 -6.14 -0.96
CA GLY A 47 23.66 -4.73 -1.18
C GLY A 47 23.24 -3.95 0.07
N GLY A 48 23.16 -4.60 1.24
CA GLY A 48 22.68 -3.97 2.47
C GLY A 48 21.24 -3.45 2.39
N VAL A 49 20.39 -4.07 1.56
CA VAL A 49 18.98 -3.70 1.39
C VAL A 49 18.06 -4.85 1.75
N SER A 50 16.82 -4.55 2.13
CA SER A 50 15.84 -5.61 2.36
C SER A 50 15.41 -6.26 1.05
N GLU A 51 15.12 -7.56 1.08
CA GLU A 51 14.63 -8.31 -0.08
C GLU A 51 13.39 -7.65 -0.73
N PRO A 52 12.37 -7.17 0.01
CA PRO A 52 11.25 -6.46 -0.59
C PRO A 52 11.66 -5.19 -1.34
N SER A 53 12.64 -4.44 -0.83
CA SER A 53 13.16 -3.23 -1.49
C SER A 53 13.86 -3.58 -2.78
N LEU A 54 14.67 -4.64 -2.79
CA LEU A 54 15.33 -5.12 -4.01
C LEU A 54 14.32 -5.59 -5.06
N ARG A 55 13.26 -6.30 -4.65
CA ARG A 55 12.17 -6.71 -5.56
C ARG A 55 11.48 -5.50 -6.20
N LYS A 56 11.23 -4.44 -5.42
CA LYS A 56 10.68 -3.18 -5.96
C LYS A 56 11.65 -2.51 -6.93
N ALA A 57 12.95 -2.48 -6.61
CA ALA A 57 13.98 -1.91 -7.49
C ALA A 57 14.08 -2.67 -8.82
N ILE A 58 14.10 -4.01 -8.78
CA ILE A 58 14.07 -4.87 -9.98
C ILE A 58 12.82 -4.58 -10.82
N LYS A 59 11.64 -4.57 -10.18
CA LYS A 59 10.38 -4.31 -10.87
C LYS A 59 10.39 -2.91 -11.49
N PHE A 60 10.89 -1.90 -10.77
CA PHE A 60 11.00 -0.54 -11.23
C PHE A 60 11.90 -0.44 -12.48
N TYR A 61 13.09 -1.03 -12.43
CA TYR A 61 14.01 -1.11 -13.57
C TYR A 61 13.38 -1.80 -14.79
N GLN A 62 12.66 -2.90 -14.59
CA GLN A 62 11.97 -3.61 -15.66
C GLN A 62 10.75 -2.85 -16.23
N THR A 63 10.20 -1.90 -15.48
CA THR A 63 8.97 -1.18 -15.85
C THR A 63 9.24 0.14 -16.56
N TYR A 64 10.36 0.80 -16.26
CA TYR A 64 10.73 2.10 -16.82
C TYR A 64 12.00 2.00 -17.66
N SER A 65 11.89 2.36 -18.94
CA SER A 65 13.04 2.64 -19.79
C SER A 65 13.80 3.87 -19.28
N THR A 66 15.03 4.04 -19.74
CA THR A 66 15.86 5.22 -19.42
C THR A 66 15.17 6.53 -19.85
N GLU A 67 14.50 6.52 -20.99
CA GLU A 67 13.76 7.66 -21.53
C GLU A 67 12.54 7.98 -20.68
N GLU A 68 11.77 6.97 -20.29
CA GLU A 68 10.62 7.15 -19.39
C GLU A 68 11.05 7.67 -18.02
N LEU A 69 12.19 7.22 -17.51
CA LEU A 69 12.74 7.72 -16.26
C LEU A 69 13.14 9.20 -16.36
N LYS A 70 13.76 9.60 -17.48
CA LYS A 70 14.09 11.00 -17.75
C LYS A 70 12.83 11.86 -17.84
N GLU A 71 11.78 11.38 -18.50
CA GLU A 71 10.49 12.07 -18.55
C GLU A 71 9.88 12.21 -17.15
N PHE A 72 9.84 11.12 -16.37
CA PHE A 72 9.35 11.14 -14.99
C PHE A 72 10.11 12.14 -14.12
N GLN A 73 11.44 12.19 -14.24
CA GLN A 73 12.29 13.12 -13.50
C GLN A 73 12.16 14.59 -13.97
N ARG A 74 11.55 14.87 -15.12
CA ARG A 74 11.25 16.24 -15.57
C ARG A 74 9.97 16.80 -14.95
N LEU A 75 9.03 15.95 -14.53
CA LEU A 75 7.76 16.36 -13.94
C LEU A 75 7.95 17.13 -12.63
N ARG A 76 7.20 18.21 -12.45
CA ARG A 76 7.25 19.08 -11.26
C ARG A 76 5.85 19.28 -10.69
N THR A 77 5.76 19.24 -9.37
CA THR A 77 4.59 19.72 -8.62
C THR A 77 4.43 21.23 -8.77
N PRO A 78 3.29 21.83 -8.40
CA PRO A 78 3.13 23.29 -8.39
C PRO A 78 4.16 24.00 -7.50
N SER A 79 4.67 23.31 -6.47
CA SER A 79 5.76 23.79 -5.61
C SER A 79 7.17 23.66 -6.22
N GLY A 80 7.28 23.19 -7.47
CA GLY A 80 8.56 22.99 -8.16
C GLY A 80 9.33 21.73 -7.74
N SER A 81 8.75 20.87 -6.90
CA SER A 81 9.40 19.63 -6.46
C SER A 81 9.24 18.52 -7.50
N PRO A 82 10.26 17.66 -7.71
CA PRO A 82 10.11 16.47 -8.53
C PRO A 82 9.19 15.44 -7.85
N LEU A 83 8.60 14.55 -8.66
CA LEU A 83 7.91 13.38 -8.12
C LEU A 83 8.89 12.42 -7.45
N SER A 84 8.52 11.90 -6.29
CA SER A 84 9.36 10.98 -5.51
C SER A 84 9.29 9.54 -6.03
N ILE A 85 10.24 8.71 -5.60
CA ILE A 85 10.23 7.27 -5.91
C ILE A 85 8.96 6.58 -5.40
N SER A 86 8.37 7.05 -4.30
CA SER A 86 7.12 6.52 -3.76
C SER A 86 5.97 6.65 -4.75
N VAL A 87 5.88 7.78 -5.47
CA VAL A 87 4.89 7.96 -6.55
C VAL A 87 5.14 6.97 -7.67
N ALA A 88 6.40 6.80 -8.08
CA ALA A 88 6.76 5.85 -9.13
C ALA A 88 6.41 4.39 -8.75
N TYR A 89 6.60 4.03 -7.48
CA TYR A 89 6.21 2.73 -6.93
C TYR A 89 4.70 2.50 -6.90
N GLN A 90 3.88 3.53 -6.69
CA GLN A 90 2.43 3.36 -6.78
C GLN A 90 1.99 3.15 -8.23
N ILE A 91 2.58 3.90 -9.15
CA ILE A 91 2.19 3.90 -10.56
C ILE A 91 2.71 2.64 -11.30
N MET A 92 3.81 2.01 -10.86
CA MET A 92 4.37 0.83 -11.54
C MET A 92 3.42 -0.39 -11.56
N TYR A 93 2.40 -0.42 -10.71
CA TYR A 93 1.38 -1.47 -10.71
C TYR A 93 0.40 -1.37 -11.89
N VAL A 94 0.35 -0.22 -12.56
CA VAL A 94 -0.44 -0.01 -13.77
C VAL A 94 0.30 -0.58 -14.97
N ALA A 95 -0.22 -1.65 -15.58
CA ALA A 95 0.48 -2.37 -16.66
C ALA A 95 0.65 -1.52 -17.93
N ASN A 96 -0.36 -0.75 -18.31
CA ASN A 96 -0.32 0.08 -19.51
C ASN A 96 0.56 1.33 -19.31
N ARG A 97 1.54 1.49 -20.22
CA ARG A 97 2.51 2.59 -20.23
C ARG A 97 1.85 3.96 -20.30
N GLN A 98 0.94 4.17 -21.26
CA GLN A 98 0.28 5.47 -21.47
C GLN A 98 -0.52 5.89 -20.22
N ARG A 99 -1.17 4.93 -19.56
CA ARG A 99 -1.88 5.17 -18.29
C ARG A 99 -0.92 5.57 -17.17
N ARG A 100 0.25 4.92 -17.04
CA ARG A 100 1.28 5.34 -16.06
C ARG A 100 1.70 6.79 -16.28
N THR A 101 2.07 7.13 -17.51
CA THR A 101 2.49 8.49 -17.87
C THR A 101 1.39 9.52 -17.60
N SER A 102 0.14 9.20 -17.94
CA SER A 102 -1.02 10.06 -17.66
C SER A 102 -1.20 10.31 -16.15
N ILE A 103 -1.08 9.28 -15.31
CA ILE A 103 -1.20 9.43 -13.85
C ILE A 103 -0.04 10.27 -13.31
N ALA A 104 1.19 10.04 -13.75
CA ALA A 104 2.35 10.80 -13.30
C ALA A 104 2.23 12.29 -13.66
N ARG A 105 1.80 12.61 -14.89
CA ARG A 105 1.56 14.01 -15.32
C ARG A 105 0.50 14.69 -14.47
N ARG A 106 -0.66 14.04 -14.26
CA ARG A 106 -1.72 14.60 -13.40
C ARG A 106 -1.27 14.78 -11.96
N ALA A 107 -0.51 13.83 -11.42
CA ALA A 107 0.05 13.94 -10.07
C ALA A 107 0.99 15.15 -9.94
N ALA A 108 1.79 15.41 -10.98
CA ALA A 108 2.65 16.59 -11.04
C ALA A 108 1.84 17.87 -11.19
N GLU A 109 0.92 17.95 -12.15
CA GLU A 109 0.09 19.15 -12.40
C GLU A 109 -0.76 19.55 -11.20
N SER A 110 -1.37 18.57 -10.53
CA SER A 110 -2.30 18.81 -9.41
C SER A 110 -1.63 18.76 -8.03
N GLY A 111 -0.32 18.49 -7.94
CA GLY A 111 0.39 18.38 -6.66
C GLY A 111 -0.12 17.26 -5.76
N TRP A 112 -0.50 16.12 -6.34
CA TRP A 112 -1.09 15.00 -5.60
C TRP A 112 -0.19 14.46 -4.48
N SER A 113 -0.82 14.16 -3.35
CA SER A 113 -0.18 13.37 -2.29
C SER A 113 -0.06 11.90 -2.73
N ILE A 114 0.75 11.12 -2.02
CA ILE A 114 0.86 9.68 -2.26
C ILE A 114 -0.50 8.99 -2.13
N ARG A 115 -1.37 9.45 -1.23
CA ARG A 115 -2.73 8.90 -1.03
C ARG A 115 -3.61 9.15 -2.25
N ASP A 116 -3.50 10.32 -2.87
CA ASP A 116 -4.26 10.65 -4.09
C ASP A 116 -3.81 9.80 -5.28
N VAL A 117 -2.49 9.60 -5.43
CA VAL A 117 -1.94 8.70 -6.45
C VAL A 117 -2.45 7.27 -6.24
N GLU A 118 -2.43 6.77 -5.00
CA GLU A 118 -2.93 5.43 -4.68
C GLU A 118 -4.43 5.30 -5.00
N ALA A 119 -5.24 6.30 -4.63
CA ALA A 119 -6.65 6.34 -4.94
C ALA A 119 -6.91 6.32 -6.45
N GLU A 120 -6.16 7.10 -7.23
CA GLU A 120 -6.31 7.13 -8.69
C GLU A 120 -5.86 5.80 -9.34
N VAL A 121 -4.75 5.21 -8.89
CA VAL A 121 -4.31 3.89 -9.34
C VAL A 121 -5.39 2.85 -9.05
N ARG A 122 -5.97 2.87 -7.84
CA ARG A 122 -7.07 2.00 -7.43
C ARG A 122 -8.30 2.16 -8.32
N ARG A 123 -8.67 3.41 -8.60
CA ARG A 123 -9.82 3.73 -9.46
C ARG A 123 -9.64 3.23 -10.90
N ARG A 124 -8.42 3.33 -11.46
CA ARG A 124 -8.14 2.98 -12.87
C ARG A 124 -7.84 1.51 -13.12
N VAL A 125 -7.25 0.82 -12.14
CA VAL A 125 -6.87 -0.61 -12.25
C VAL A 125 -7.98 -1.52 -11.71
N GLY A 126 -8.82 -1.01 -10.80
CA GLY A 126 -9.85 -1.79 -10.13
C GLY A 126 -9.28 -2.69 -9.04
N LEU A 127 -10.06 -2.92 -7.99
CA LEU A 127 -9.65 -3.66 -6.80
C LEU A 127 -9.21 -5.10 -7.11
N ARG A 128 -9.85 -5.77 -8.08
CA ARG A 128 -9.52 -7.17 -8.45
C ARG A 128 -8.15 -7.31 -9.10
N GLU A 129 -7.73 -6.37 -9.94
CA GLU A 129 -6.43 -6.45 -10.61
C GLU A 129 -5.30 -6.04 -9.65
N LEU A 130 -5.55 -5.11 -8.73
CA LEU A 130 -4.63 -4.78 -7.63
C LEU A 130 -4.48 -5.94 -6.63
N ALA A 131 -5.58 -6.61 -6.26
CA ALA A 131 -5.56 -7.79 -5.40
C ALA A 131 -4.70 -8.93 -5.97
N ARG A 132 -4.63 -9.06 -7.30
CA ARG A 132 -3.75 -10.02 -7.99
C ARG A 132 -2.27 -9.58 -8.05
N LYS A 133 -1.96 -8.30 -7.82
CA LYS A 133 -0.64 -7.69 -8.10
C LYS A 133 0.10 -7.15 -6.87
N GLY A 134 -0.50 -7.16 -5.69
CA GLY A 134 0.19 -6.87 -4.44
C GLY A 134 -0.56 -5.93 -3.50
N GLY A 135 -0.48 -6.30 -2.22
CA GLY A 135 -1.29 -5.88 -1.08
C GLY A 135 -1.43 -7.15 -0.24
N ARG A 136 -1.32 -7.08 1.09
CA ARG A 136 -1.52 -8.28 1.91
C ARG A 136 -2.97 -8.69 1.72
N ILE A 137 -3.20 -9.69 0.87
CA ILE A 137 -4.52 -10.33 0.75
C ILE A 137 -4.82 -10.82 2.16
N PRO A 138 -5.94 -10.40 2.78
CA PRO A 138 -6.35 -10.98 4.05
C PRO A 138 -6.35 -12.50 3.88
N ARG A 139 -5.59 -13.21 4.72
CA ARG A 139 -5.51 -14.67 4.63
C ARG A 139 -6.92 -15.19 4.84
N LEU A 140 -7.50 -15.81 3.81
CA LEU A 140 -8.81 -16.45 3.96
C LEU A 140 -8.70 -17.56 5.02
N PRO A 141 -9.73 -17.71 5.86
CA PRO A 141 -9.75 -18.77 6.84
C PRO A 141 -9.74 -20.14 6.14
N THR A 142 -8.98 -21.09 6.67
CA THR A 142 -8.86 -22.44 6.11
C THR A 142 -9.83 -23.44 6.75
N ASN A 143 -10.48 -23.05 7.83
CA ASN A 143 -11.49 -23.84 8.55
C ASN A 143 -12.45 -22.92 9.31
N SER A 144 -13.49 -23.51 9.89
CA SER A 144 -14.55 -22.79 10.61
C SER A 144 -14.01 -22.01 11.81
N ASP A 145 -13.11 -22.59 12.60
CA ASP A 145 -12.57 -21.95 13.80
C ASP A 145 -11.73 -20.71 13.47
N GLU A 146 -10.93 -20.80 12.40
CA GLU A 146 -10.18 -19.67 11.85
C GLU A 146 -11.12 -18.57 11.38
N ALA A 147 -12.22 -18.93 10.71
CA ALA A 147 -13.21 -17.96 10.25
C ALA A 147 -13.86 -17.22 11.43
N LEU A 148 -14.27 -17.95 12.47
CA LEU A 148 -14.84 -17.37 13.68
C LEU A 148 -13.84 -16.44 14.39
N ARG A 149 -12.56 -16.82 14.47
CA ARG A 149 -11.53 -15.96 15.08
C ARG A 149 -11.30 -14.69 14.29
N GLN A 150 -11.22 -14.78 12.97
CA GLN A 150 -11.06 -13.61 12.11
C GLN A 150 -12.29 -12.69 12.19
N LEU A 151 -13.51 -13.23 12.28
CA LEU A 151 -14.73 -12.45 12.48
C LEU A 151 -14.72 -11.72 13.83
N ALA A 152 -14.34 -12.41 14.92
CA ALA A 152 -14.19 -11.77 16.23
C ALA A 152 -13.19 -10.62 16.19
N GLU A 153 -12.02 -10.82 15.57
CA GLU A 153 -10.99 -9.78 15.43
C GLU A 153 -11.51 -8.55 14.67
N LYS A 154 -12.33 -8.75 13.62
CA LYS A 154 -12.92 -7.66 12.84
C LYS A 154 -13.97 -6.89 13.64
N CYS A 155 -14.80 -7.58 14.43
CA CYS A 155 -15.74 -6.94 15.34
C CYS A 155 -15.00 -6.12 16.41
N ASP A 156 -13.93 -6.67 16.99
CA ASP A 156 -13.10 -5.97 17.97
C ASP A 156 -12.43 -4.72 17.38
N GLN A 157 -11.87 -4.84 16.17
CA GLN A 157 -11.25 -3.71 15.45
C GLN A 157 -12.26 -2.58 15.23
N TRP A 158 -13.49 -2.90 14.80
CA TRP A 158 -14.55 -1.93 14.63
C TRP A 158 -14.89 -1.24 15.96
N ASN A 159 -15.17 -2.01 17.01
CA ASN A 159 -15.56 -1.48 18.32
C ASN A 159 -14.48 -0.58 18.93
N ARG A 160 -13.19 -0.96 18.81
CA ARG A 160 -12.07 -0.11 19.25
C ARG A 160 -12.01 1.19 18.47
N TRP A 161 -12.18 1.13 17.15
CA TRP A 161 -12.14 2.34 16.32
C TRP A 161 -13.27 3.31 16.67
N VAL A 162 -14.50 2.83 16.86
CA VAL A 162 -15.62 3.67 17.32
C VAL A 162 -15.35 4.22 18.72
N GLY A 163 -14.88 3.39 19.66
CA GLY A 163 -14.51 3.86 21.01
C GLY A 163 -13.42 4.94 21.00
N HIS A 164 -12.47 4.88 20.07
CA HIS A 164 -11.49 5.95 19.88
C HIS A 164 -12.12 7.26 19.39
N LEU A 165 -13.17 7.22 18.57
CA LEU A 165 -13.89 8.42 18.15
C LEU A 165 -14.68 9.06 19.29
N ASP A 166 -15.13 8.26 20.26
CA ASP A 166 -15.83 8.77 21.44
C ASP A 166 -14.86 9.45 22.41
N VAL A 167 -13.69 8.83 22.65
CA VAL A 167 -12.63 9.40 23.51
C VAL A 167 -11.95 10.61 22.85
N ALA A 168 -11.88 10.65 21.52
CA ALA A 168 -11.33 11.79 20.77
C ALA A 168 -12.03 13.12 21.08
N ARG A 169 -13.30 13.06 21.53
CA ARG A 169 -14.08 14.22 21.98
C ARG A 169 -13.40 14.98 23.14
N GLU A 170 -12.73 14.27 24.03
CA GLU A 170 -12.08 14.85 25.22
C GLU A 170 -10.70 15.45 24.91
N SER A 171 -10.09 15.04 23.79
CA SER A 171 -8.73 15.46 23.40
C SER A 171 -8.70 16.52 22.29
N GLY A 172 -9.86 17.02 21.85
CA GLY A 172 -9.97 17.98 20.74
C GLY A 172 -9.66 17.39 19.36
N ALA A 173 -9.50 16.07 19.26
CA ALA A 173 -9.35 15.35 18.00
C ALA A 173 -10.72 15.11 17.33
N PHE A 174 -10.70 14.67 16.07
CA PHE A 174 -11.93 14.37 15.33
C PHE A 174 -12.75 13.29 16.05
N SER A 175 -13.98 13.61 16.43
CA SER A 175 -14.88 12.76 17.21
C SER A 175 -16.12 12.33 16.42
N ALA A 176 -16.80 11.29 16.90
CA ALA A 176 -18.04 10.81 16.30
C ALA A 176 -19.14 11.90 16.25
N ALA A 177 -19.12 12.84 17.19
CA ALA A 177 -20.06 13.97 17.23
C ALA A 177 -19.95 14.91 16.03
N GLN A 178 -18.79 14.96 15.36
CA GLN A 178 -18.55 15.80 14.18
C GLN A 178 -19.01 15.16 12.87
N LEU A 179 -19.48 13.90 12.92
CA LEU A 179 -20.10 13.27 11.76
C LEU A 179 -21.50 13.88 11.49
N PRO A 180 -21.90 14.04 10.21
CA PRO A 180 -23.28 14.31 9.83
C PRO A 180 -24.26 13.35 10.50
N GLU A 181 -25.44 13.84 10.88
CA GLU A 181 -26.41 13.06 11.66
C GLU A 181 -26.78 11.72 11.01
N ASN A 182 -26.97 11.72 9.68
CA ASN A 182 -27.26 10.52 8.91
C ASN A 182 -26.11 9.49 8.94
N LEU A 183 -24.86 9.95 9.05
CA LEU A 183 -23.70 9.07 9.19
C LEU A 183 -23.54 8.57 10.62
N ARG A 184 -23.84 9.39 11.65
CA ARG A 184 -23.86 8.94 13.05
C ARG A 184 -24.83 7.78 13.25
N LYS A 185 -26.09 7.94 12.82
CA LYS A 185 -27.10 6.88 12.90
C LYS A 185 -26.64 5.57 12.25
N ARG A 186 -26.01 5.65 11.07
CA ARG A 186 -25.47 4.47 10.39
C ARG A 186 -24.28 3.85 11.12
N VAL A 187 -23.41 4.66 11.72
CA VAL A 187 -22.30 4.16 12.54
C VAL A 187 -22.84 3.44 13.78
N ASP A 188 -23.88 3.98 14.42
CA ASP A 188 -24.53 3.36 15.59
C ASP A 188 -25.18 2.02 15.21
N GLU A 189 -25.93 1.98 14.10
CA GLU A 189 -26.55 0.76 13.57
C GLU A 189 -25.50 -0.33 13.28
N VAL A 190 -24.40 0.03 12.62
CA VAL A 190 -23.31 -0.92 12.33
C VAL A 190 -22.64 -1.38 13.62
N THR A 191 -22.46 -0.49 14.59
CA THR A 191 -21.86 -0.84 15.89
C THR A 191 -22.73 -1.84 16.64
N LEU A 192 -24.05 -1.64 16.70
CA LEU A 192 -24.97 -2.59 17.28
C LEU A 192 -24.94 -3.95 16.54
N ALA A 193 -24.89 -3.93 15.21
CA ALA A 193 -24.79 -5.15 14.41
C ALA A 193 -23.46 -5.91 14.67
N MET A 194 -22.34 -5.20 14.76
CA MET A 194 -21.02 -5.77 15.06
C MET A 194 -20.96 -6.35 16.48
N GLN A 195 -21.57 -5.70 17.47
CA GLN A 195 -21.67 -6.20 18.83
C GLN A 195 -22.51 -7.48 18.90
N LYS A 196 -23.65 -7.50 18.20
CA LYS A 196 -24.49 -8.71 18.09
C LYS A 196 -23.73 -9.87 17.46
N LEU A 197 -23.05 -9.61 16.34
CA LEU A 197 -22.22 -10.61 15.66
C LEU A 197 -21.09 -11.13 16.55
N ALA A 198 -20.39 -10.25 17.29
CA ALA A 198 -19.36 -10.66 18.25
C ALA A 198 -19.92 -11.61 19.33
N GLY A 199 -21.12 -11.31 19.85
CA GLY A 199 -21.82 -12.17 20.80
C GLY A 199 -22.19 -13.54 20.22
N GLU A 200 -22.65 -13.59 18.97
CA GLU A 200 -22.95 -14.85 18.28
C GLU A 200 -21.69 -15.69 18.04
N VAL A 201 -20.60 -15.06 17.58
CA VAL A 201 -19.30 -15.71 17.39
C VAL A 201 -18.77 -16.30 18.69
N ALA A 202 -18.85 -15.55 19.81
CA ALA A 202 -18.42 -16.03 21.12
C ALA A 202 -19.24 -17.22 21.62
N LYS A 203 -20.55 -17.25 21.35
CA LYS A 203 -21.43 -18.39 21.68
C LYS A 203 -21.03 -19.65 20.91
N VAL A 204 -20.76 -19.52 19.61
CA VAL A 204 -20.35 -20.66 18.77
C VAL A 204 -18.99 -21.21 19.24
N GLN A 205 -18.03 -20.32 19.54
CA GLN A 205 -16.69 -20.72 20.02
C GLN A 205 -16.72 -21.38 21.41
N SER A 206 -17.64 -20.99 22.29
CA SER A 206 -17.80 -21.58 23.62
C SER A 206 -18.64 -22.87 23.63
N GLY A 207 -19.57 -23.04 22.68
CA GLY A 207 -20.35 -24.26 22.50
C GLY A 207 -19.55 -25.43 21.92
N GLY A 208 -18.62 -25.15 21.00
CA GLY A 208 -17.76 -26.19 20.39
C GLY A 208 -16.80 -26.88 21.37
N ARG A 209 -16.43 -26.21 22.48
CA ARG A 209 -15.52 -26.77 23.50
C ARG A 209 -16.15 -27.80 24.44
N ARG A 210 -17.47 -28.02 24.39
CA ARG A 210 -18.15 -28.99 25.29
C ARG A 210 -18.32 -30.39 24.69
N ASN A 211 -18.04 -30.57 23.40
CA ASN A 211 -18.22 -31.85 22.69
C ASN A 211 -16.90 -32.40 22.09
N SER A 212 -15.75 -32.04 22.66
CA SER A 212 -14.44 -32.61 22.29
C SER A 212 -13.79 -33.27 23.49
#